data_AF-A0A434BMQ0-F1
#
_entry.id   AF-A0A434BMQ0-F1
#
_cell.length_a   1.000
_cell.length_b   1.000
_cell.length_c   1.000
_cell.angle_alpha   90.00
_cell.angle_beta   90.00
_cell.angle_gamma   90.00
#
_symmetry.space_group_name_H-M   'P 1'
#
loop_
_entity.id
_entity.type
_entity.pdbx_description
1 polymer ?
#
loop_
_entity_poly.entity_id
_entity_poly.type
_entity_poly.pdbx_seq_one_letter_code
_entity_poly.pdbx_strand_id
1 'polypeptide(L)'
;AWPDSTRAISELRLTIEYESASGWSRMFSSGRLSVDIVDYPGEWLLDLPLLGKSFADFSHEAFEMAVLPVREDLSQAWRALSARIDPDADADEMTARRLAESFAAYLKACKLDERALSTLPPGRFLMPGDLEGSPALTFAPLAGIGDRRPRAGS
;
A
#
# COMPACT_ATOMS: atom_id res chain seq x y z
N ALA A 1 28.53 8.78 -2.39
CA ALA A 1 27.16 8.84 -1.85
C ALA A 1 26.61 7.42 -1.77
N TRP A 2 25.67 7.16 -0.86
CA TRP A 2 24.96 5.88 -0.82
C TRP A 2 23.96 5.77 -1.99
N PRO A 3 23.58 4.55 -2.44
CA PRO A 3 22.58 4.34 -3.49
C PRO A 3 21.20 4.85 -3.08
N ASP A 4 20.39 5.23 -4.07
CA ASP A 4 19.01 5.67 -3.85
C ASP A 4 18.11 4.52 -3.34
N SER A 5 17.16 4.83 -2.47
CA SER A 5 16.17 3.84 -1.99
C SER A 5 15.29 3.31 -3.12
N THR A 6 14.95 2.03 -3.06
CA THR A 6 14.07 1.33 -4.02
C THR A 6 12.66 1.95 -4.04
N ARG A 7 12.20 2.39 -5.23
CA ARG A 7 10.88 3.02 -5.44
C ARG A 7 9.93 2.20 -6.32
N ALA A 8 10.41 1.11 -6.92
CA ALA A 8 9.69 0.22 -7.83
C ALA A 8 10.22 -1.22 -7.67
N ILE A 9 9.52 -2.22 -8.23
CA ILE A 9 10.07 -3.58 -8.30
C ILE A 9 11.33 -3.54 -9.16
N SER A 10 12.42 -4.14 -8.67
CA SER A 10 13.58 -4.43 -9.49
C SER A 10 13.93 -5.92 -9.40
N GLU A 11 14.35 -6.49 -10.51
CA GLU A 11 14.74 -7.90 -10.61
C GLU A 11 16.12 -8.00 -11.22
N LEU A 12 16.96 -8.89 -10.67
CA LEU A 12 18.23 -9.28 -11.28
C LEU A 12 18.42 -10.80 -11.19
N ARG A 13 18.99 -11.37 -12.25
CA ARG A 13 19.35 -12.80 -12.32
C ARG A 13 20.87 -12.96 -12.27
N LEU A 14 21.35 -13.74 -11.32
CA LEU A 14 22.74 -14.19 -11.26
C LEU A 14 22.85 -15.61 -11.78
N THR A 15 23.68 -15.82 -12.82
CA THR A 15 24.07 -17.17 -13.24
C THR A 15 25.44 -17.49 -12.65
N ILE A 16 25.49 -18.48 -11.77
CA ILE A 16 26.69 -18.95 -11.09
C ILE A 16 27.08 -20.29 -11.69
N GLU A 17 28.18 -20.31 -12.41
CA GLU A 17 28.83 -21.55 -12.85
C GLU A 17 29.77 -22.03 -11.75
N TYR A 18 29.66 -23.30 -11.36
CA TYR A 18 30.45 -23.87 -10.28
C TYR A 18 30.92 -25.29 -10.61
N GLU A 19 32.07 -25.65 -10.04
CA GLU A 19 32.59 -27.01 -10.08
C GLU A 19 32.26 -27.72 -8.76
N SER A 20 31.67 -28.91 -8.84
CA SER A 20 31.40 -29.73 -7.66
C SER A 20 32.72 -30.28 -7.08
N ALA A 21 33.02 -29.98 -5.82
CA ALA A 21 34.26 -30.38 -5.13
C ALA A 21 34.36 -31.87 -4.77
N SER A 22 33.35 -32.69 -5.09
CA SER A 22 33.40 -34.14 -4.89
C SER A 22 34.24 -34.81 -5.97
N GLY A 23 35.29 -35.54 -5.61
CA GLY A 23 36.28 -36.16 -6.51
C GLY A 23 35.76 -37.11 -7.60
N TRP A 24 34.45 -37.35 -7.68
CA TRP A 24 33.74 -38.02 -8.77
C TRP A 24 33.32 -37.08 -9.91
N SER A 25 33.56 -35.77 -9.79
CA SER A 25 33.06 -34.73 -10.71
C SER A 25 33.81 -34.57 -12.02
N ARG A 26 34.97 -35.23 -12.24
CA ARG A 26 35.65 -35.18 -13.55
C ARG A 26 34.84 -35.78 -14.71
N MET A 27 33.72 -36.44 -14.40
CA MET A 27 32.81 -37.04 -15.40
C MET A 27 31.47 -36.30 -15.53
N PHE A 28 31.18 -35.30 -14.69
CA PHE A 28 29.91 -34.53 -14.74
C PHE A 28 30.21 -33.06 -15.05
N SER A 29 29.48 -32.49 -16.01
CA SER A 29 29.62 -31.10 -16.46
C SER A 29 29.51 -30.10 -15.31
N SER A 30 30.20 -28.96 -15.43
CA SER A 30 30.08 -27.80 -14.54
C SER A 30 28.60 -27.52 -14.21
N GLY A 31 28.29 -27.38 -12.93
CA GLY A 31 26.95 -27.05 -12.47
C GLY A 31 26.65 -25.58 -12.77
N ARG A 32 25.42 -25.28 -13.18
CA ARG A 32 24.96 -23.90 -13.40
C ARG A 32 23.78 -23.62 -12.50
N LEU A 33 23.92 -22.68 -11.59
CA LEU A 33 22.88 -22.20 -10.69
C LEU A 33 22.39 -20.85 -11.20
N SER A 34 21.08 -20.67 -11.37
CA SER A 34 20.48 -19.36 -11.63
C SER A 34 19.75 -18.90 -10.38
N VAL A 35 20.09 -17.71 -9.88
CA VAL A 35 19.48 -17.08 -8.70
C VAL A 35 18.78 -15.80 -9.14
N ASP A 36 17.47 -15.75 -8.94
CA ASP A 36 16.66 -14.55 -9.17
C ASP A 36 16.49 -13.78 -7.87
N ILE A 37 16.91 -12.53 -7.87
CA ILE A 37 16.77 -11.60 -6.73
C ILE A 37 15.76 -10.54 -7.16
N VAL A 38 14.64 -10.50 -6.45
CA VAL A 38 13.57 -9.51 -6.65
C VAL A 38 13.54 -8.60 -5.43
N ASP A 39 13.80 -7.31 -5.64
CA ASP A 39 13.67 -6.26 -4.64
C ASP A 39 12.34 -5.53 -4.84
N TYR A 40 11.54 -5.43 -3.78
CA TYR A 40 10.22 -4.80 -3.81
C TYR A 40 9.97 -4.01 -2.52
N PRO A 41 9.16 -2.93 -2.56
CA PRO A 41 8.78 -2.19 -1.37
C PRO A 41 8.02 -3.06 -0.36
N GLY A 42 8.57 -3.23 0.85
CA GLY A 42 7.95 -4.04 1.91
C GLY A 42 6.56 -3.54 2.31
N GLU A 43 6.27 -2.25 2.14
CA GLU A 43 4.96 -1.65 2.40
C GLU A 43 3.86 -2.24 1.52
N TRP A 44 4.17 -2.85 0.39
CA TRP A 44 3.15 -3.51 -0.46
C TRP A 44 2.55 -4.74 0.20
N LEU A 45 3.24 -5.37 1.15
CA LEU A 45 2.66 -6.45 1.96
C LEU A 45 1.58 -5.95 2.93
N LEU A 46 1.57 -4.64 3.25
CA LEU A 46 0.54 -4.04 4.10
C LEU A 46 -0.84 -4.09 3.45
N ASP A 47 -0.91 -4.26 2.13
CA ASP A 47 -2.17 -4.36 1.39
C ASP A 47 -2.78 -5.77 1.40
N LEU A 48 -2.02 -6.80 1.78
CA LEU A 48 -2.51 -8.19 1.81
C LEU A 48 -3.75 -8.40 2.69
N PRO A 49 -3.87 -7.78 3.89
CA PRO A 49 -5.08 -7.87 4.69
C PRO A 49 -6.33 -7.31 4.00
N LEU A 50 -6.20 -6.44 3.00
CA LEU A 50 -7.34 -5.90 2.25
C LEU A 50 -8.00 -6.95 1.35
N LEU A 51 -7.29 -8.00 0.95
CA LEU A 51 -7.84 -9.07 0.08
C LEU A 51 -9.01 -9.83 0.71
N GLY A 52 -9.07 -9.87 2.05
CA GLY A 52 -10.12 -10.56 2.80
C GLY A 52 -11.20 -9.62 3.37
N LYS A 53 -11.14 -8.31 3.10
CA LYS A 53 -12.00 -7.31 3.73
C LYS A 53 -12.94 -6.67 2.73
N SER A 54 -14.16 -6.37 3.16
CA SER A 54 -15.02 -5.48 2.39
C SER A 54 -14.52 -4.04 2.51
N PHE A 55 -14.91 -3.18 1.56
CA PHE A 55 -14.60 -1.75 1.64
C PHE A 55 -15.25 -1.09 2.88
N ALA A 56 -16.39 -1.62 3.35
CA ALA A 56 -17.04 -1.16 4.56
C ALA A 56 -16.20 -1.48 5.81
N ASP A 57 -15.70 -2.72 5.92
CA ASP A 57 -14.82 -3.13 7.03
C ASP A 57 -13.54 -2.28 7.06
N PHE A 58 -12.90 -2.13 5.90
CA PHE A 58 -11.73 -1.27 5.76
C PHE A 58 -12.02 0.17 6.18
N SER A 59 -13.17 0.72 5.79
CA SER A 59 -13.56 2.08 6.16
C SER A 59 -13.77 2.22 7.65
N HIS A 60 -14.48 1.27 8.28
CA HIS A 60 -14.71 1.29 9.71
C HIS A 60 -13.39 1.29 10.50
N GLU A 61 -12.51 0.34 10.21
CA GLU A 61 -11.21 0.21 10.87
C GLU A 61 -10.33 1.46 10.66
N ALA A 62 -10.34 2.04 9.45
CA ALA A 62 -9.57 3.25 9.16
C ALA A 62 -10.02 4.43 10.04
N PHE A 63 -11.33 4.58 10.27
CA PHE A 63 -11.87 5.61 11.17
C PHE A 63 -11.59 5.32 12.65
N GLU A 64 -11.68 4.07 13.10
CA GLU A 64 -11.31 3.69 14.47
C GLU A 64 -9.84 4.04 14.77
N MET A 65 -8.94 3.76 13.83
CA MET A 65 -7.53 4.07 13.98
C MET A 65 -7.24 5.57 13.92
N ALA A 66 -8.03 6.33 13.16
CA ALA A 66 -7.85 7.77 12.99
C ALA A 66 -8.23 8.59 14.21
N VAL A 67 -9.03 8.06 15.13
CA VAL A 67 -9.40 8.73 16.39
C VAL A 67 -8.47 8.40 17.56
N LEU A 68 -7.47 7.53 17.36
CA LEU A 68 -6.50 7.23 18.40
C LEU A 68 -5.71 8.50 18.78
N PRO A 69 -5.36 8.70 20.07
CA PRO A 69 -4.72 9.94 20.53
C PRO A 69 -3.44 10.32 19.78
N VAL A 70 -2.66 9.33 19.32
CA VAL A 70 -1.42 9.55 18.56
C VAL A 70 -1.67 9.97 17.10
N ARG A 71 -2.91 9.87 16.62
CA ARG A 71 -3.31 10.09 15.22
C ARG A 71 -4.41 11.13 15.04
N GLU A 72 -5.07 11.52 16.12
CA GLU A 72 -6.23 12.40 16.09
C GLU A 72 -5.94 13.72 15.38
N ASP A 73 -4.79 14.32 15.68
CA ASP A 73 -4.31 15.57 15.08
C ASP A 73 -3.94 15.36 13.60
N LEU A 74 -3.26 14.25 13.29
CA LEU A 74 -2.80 13.94 11.93
C LEU A 74 -3.95 13.63 10.97
N SER A 75 -5.03 13.03 11.48
CA SER A 75 -6.18 12.59 10.69
C SER A 75 -7.26 13.67 10.54
N GLN A 76 -7.16 14.77 11.29
CA GLN A 76 -8.23 15.78 11.42
C GLN A 76 -8.73 16.30 10.07
N ALA A 77 -7.81 16.67 9.16
CA ALA A 77 -8.16 17.22 7.86
C ALA A 77 -8.93 16.22 6.99
N TRP A 78 -8.49 14.96 6.97
CA TRP A 78 -9.15 13.89 6.24
C TRP A 78 -10.52 13.57 6.85
N ARG A 79 -10.61 13.36 8.18
CA ARG A 79 -11.90 13.09 8.86
C ARG A 79 -12.93 14.19 8.62
N ALA A 80 -12.51 15.46 8.69
CA ALA A 80 -13.40 16.60 8.45
C ALA A 80 -13.88 16.69 6.99
N LEU A 81 -13.05 16.27 6.03
CA LEU A 81 -13.45 16.18 4.62
C LEU A 81 -14.43 15.02 4.41
N SER A 82 -14.10 13.83 4.91
CA SER A 82 -14.92 12.62 4.77
C SER A 82 -16.29 12.75 5.44
N ALA A 83 -16.39 13.48 6.55
CA ALA A 83 -17.68 13.72 7.24
C ALA A 83 -18.69 14.55 6.42
N ARG A 84 -18.27 15.17 5.31
CA ARG A 84 -19.14 15.95 4.42
C ARG A 84 -19.64 15.14 3.22
N ILE A 85 -19.19 13.90 3.10
CA ILE A 85 -19.49 13.04 1.96
C ILE A 85 -20.70 12.19 2.28
N ASP A 86 -21.68 12.24 1.39
CA ASP A 86 -22.78 11.28 1.38
C ASP A 86 -22.39 10.09 0.49
N PRO A 87 -22.20 8.89 1.05
CA PRO A 87 -21.82 7.71 0.27
C PRO A 87 -22.91 7.22 -0.70
N ASP A 88 -24.15 7.70 -0.59
CA ASP A 88 -25.26 7.33 -1.48
C ASP A 88 -25.53 8.38 -2.58
N ALA A 89 -24.85 9.53 -2.54
CA ALA A 89 -24.91 10.57 -3.57
C ALA A 89 -24.26 10.12 -4.88
N ASP A 90 -24.50 10.83 -5.98
CA ASP A 90 -23.87 10.50 -7.26
C ASP A 90 -22.35 10.71 -7.21
N ALA A 91 -21.60 9.75 -7.78
CA ALA A 91 -20.15 9.75 -7.76
C ALA A 91 -19.56 11.01 -8.44
N ASP A 92 -18.67 11.71 -7.72
CA ASP A 92 -17.90 12.84 -8.22
C ASP A 92 -16.40 12.53 -8.15
N GLU A 93 -15.77 12.44 -9.32
CA GLU A 93 -14.35 12.12 -9.49
C GLU A 93 -13.46 13.14 -8.78
N MET A 94 -13.81 14.43 -8.81
CA MET A 94 -13.03 15.48 -8.15
C MET A 94 -13.08 15.34 -6.62
N THR A 95 -14.23 14.92 -6.10
CA THR A 95 -14.40 14.62 -4.68
C THR A 95 -13.62 13.37 -4.27
N ALA A 96 -13.70 12.29 -5.05
CA ALA A 96 -12.93 11.06 -4.82
C ALA A 96 -11.41 11.33 -4.79
N ARG A 97 -10.92 12.14 -5.74
CA ARG A 97 -9.52 12.56 -5.78
C ARG A 97 -9.09 13.36 -4.56
N ARG A 98 -9.87 14.35 -4.16
CA ARG A 98 -9.56 15.17 -2.96
C ARG A 98 -9.54 14.32 -1.69
N LEU A 99 -10.45 13.36 -1.57
CA LEU A 99 -10.46 12.40 -0.46
C LEU A 99 -9.22 11.52 -0.45
N ALA A 100 -8.86 10.95 -1.60
CA ALA A 100 -7.68 10.10 -1.76
C ALA A 100 -6.38 10.85 -1.42
N GLU A 101 -6.21 12.08 -1.93
CA GLU A 101 -5.05 12.93 -1.65
C GLU A 101 -4.96 13.29 -0.15
N SER A 102 -6.09 13.63 0.48
CA SER A 102 -6.15 13.94 1.91
C SER A 102 -5.84 12.71 2.79
N PHE A 103 -6.34 11.54 2.40
CA PHE A 103 -6.05 10.29 3.09
C PHE A 103 -4.58 9.88 2.94
N ALA A 104 -4.01 9.97 1.74
CA ALA A 104 -2.58 9.75 1.51
C ALA A 104 -1.70 10.67 2.36
N ALA A 105 -2.07 11.95 2.48
CA ALA A 105 -1.36 12.91 3.32
C ALA A 105 -1.38 12.51 4.81
N TYR A 106 -2.53 12.05 5.32
CA TYR A 106 -2.66 11.52 6.68
C TYR A 106 -1.77 10.28 6.90
N LEU A 107 -1.79 9.31 5.98
CA LEU A 107 -0.94 8.12 6.07
C LEU A 107 0.55 8.49 6.06
N LYS A 108 0.94 9.42 5.21
CA LYS A 108 2.34 9.90 5.11
C LYS A 108 2.77 10.61 6.39
N ALA A 109 1.89 11.40 6.99
CA ALA A 109 2.15 12.03 8.27
C ALA A 109 2.32 10.99 9.39
N CYS A 110 1.50 9.92 9.41
CA CYS A 110 1.69 8.80 10.32
C CYS A 110 3.03 8.08 10.13
N LYS A 111 3.49 7.90 8.88
CA LYS A 111 4.79 7.26 8.58
C LYS A 111 5.98 8.10 9.09
N LEU A 112 5.86 9.43 9.02
CA LEU A 112 6.91 10.36 9.43
C LEU A 112 6.93 10.61 10.94
N ASP A 113 5.80 10.44 11.63
CA ASP A 113 5.74 10.56 13.08
C ASP A 113 6.24 9.27 13.74
N GLU A 114 7.43 9.33 14.35
CA GLU A 114 8.05 8.19 15.05
C GLU A 114 7.17 7.59 16.16
N ARG A 115 6.15 8.31 16.62
CA ARG A 115 5.18 7.83 17.62
C ARG A 115 4.14 6.87 17.03
N ALA A 116 3.93 6.89 15.72
CA ALA A 116 2.97 6.05 15.01
C ALA A 116 3.66 4.85 14.32
N LEU A 117 4.33 4.01 15.13
CA LEU A 117 5.16 2.86 14.72
C LEU A 117 4.51 1.77 13.83
N SER A 118 3.20 1.86 13.54
CA SER A 118 2.49 0.88 12.71
C SER A 118 1.78 1.59 11.56
N THR A 119 2.37 1.49 10.36
CA THR A 119 1.78 2.00 9.12
C THR A 119 0.44 1.32 8.84
N LEU A 120 -0.61 2.13 8.67
CA LEU A 120 -1.92 1.61 8.24
C LEU A 120 -1.86 1.21 6.76
N PRO A 121 -2.61 0.17 6.36
CA PRO A 121 -2.97 -0.01 4.97
C PRO A 121 -3.80 1.18 4.46
N PRO A 122 -3.74 1.49 3.15
CA PRO A 122 -2.99 0.77 2.12
C PRO A 122 -1.55 1.28 1.99
N GLY A 123 -0.57 0.37 1.96
CA GLY A 123 0.83 0.70 1.73
C GLY A 123 1.11 1.29 0.34
N ARG A 124 0.30 0.95 -0.68
CA ARG A 124 0.37 1.56 -2.02
C ARG A 124 0.03 3.05 -2.07
N PHE A 125 -0.67 3.61 -1.07
CA PHE A 125 -0.88 5.07 -1.00
C PHE A 125 0.40 5.81 -0.61
N LEU A 126 1.31 5.14 0.09
CA LEU A 126 2.56 5.71 0.59
C LEU A 126 3.69 5.61 -0.45
N MET A 127 3.69 4.56 -1.26
CA MET A 127 4.66 4.31 -2.33
C MET A 127 3.92 3.84 -3.58
N PRO A 128 3.31 4.76 -4.35
CA PRO A 128 2.47 4.40 -5.49
C PRO A 128 3.26 3.76 -6.64
N GLY A 129 4.57 3.97 -6.72
CA GLY A 129 5.40 3.43 -7.81
C GLY A 129 4.81 3.81 -9.17
N ASP A 130 4.58 2.82 -10.03
CA ASP A 130 3.99 3.00 -11.36
C ASP A 130 2.49 3.36 -11.35
N LEU A 131 1.82 3.36 -10.19
CA LEU A 131 0.39 3.65 -10.05
C LEU A 131 0.11 5.10 -9.65
N GLU A 132 1.12 5.97 -9.60
CA GLU A 132 0.93 7.38 -9.28
C GLU A 132 -0.01 8.05 -10.29
N GLY A 133 -1.14 8.59 -9.80
CA GLY A 133 -2.19 9.17 -10.65
C GLY A 133 -3.15 8.17 -11.30
N SER A 134 -3.04 6.87 -10.99
CA SER A 134 -3.98 5.85 -11.48
C SER A 134 -5.36 5.97 -10.81
N PRO A 135 -6.47 5.83 -11.54
CA PRO A 135 -7.81 5.70 -10.96
C PRO A 135 -7.91 4.58 -9.92
N ALA A 136 -7.09 3.53 -10.04
CA ALA A 136 -7.06 2.41 -9.11
C ALA A 136 -6.57 2.79 -7.69
N LEU A 137 -5.88 3.93 -7.53
CA LEU A 137 -5.48 4.49 -6.23
C LEU A 137 -6.29 5.74 -5.85
N THR A 138 -7.35 6.05 -6.60
CA THR A 138 -8.21 7.22 -6.35
C THR A 138 -9.42 6.80 -5.51
N PHE A 139 -9.15 6.38 -4.27
CA PHE A 139 -10.19 6.07 -3.28
C PHE A 139 -9.77 6.51 -1.88
N ALA A 140 -10.72 6.58 -0.96
CA ALA A 140 -10.44 6.80 0.45
C ALA A 140 -11.54 6.13 1.30
N PRO A 141 -11.26 5.78 2.55
CA PRO A 141 -12.30 5.23 3.42
C PRO A 141 -13.42 6.25 3.67
N LEU A 142 -14.67 5.79 3.66
CA LEU A 142 -15.87 6.63 3.77
C LEU A 142 -16.55 6.47 5.14
N ALA A 143 -17.01 7.59 5.70
CA ALA A 143 -17.74 7.57 6.96
C ALA A 143 -19.18 7.09 6.75
N GLY A 144 -19.72 6.33 7.71
CA GLY A 144 -21.13 5.95 7.71
C GLY A 144 -21.55 4.96 6.62
N ILE A 145 -20.60 4.31 5.95
CA ILE A 145 -20.90 3.21 5.04
C ILE A 145 -21.41 2.01 5.84
N GLY A 146 -22.58 1.49 5.48
CA GLY A 146 -23.13 0.28 6.08
C GLY A 146 -22.81 -0.98 5.26
N ASP A 147 -23.22 -2.14 5.75
CA ASP A 147 -23.01 -3.44 5.09
C ASP A 147 -23.89 -3.65 3.84
N ARG A 148 -24.71 -2.66 3.48
CA ARG A 148 -25.59 -2.73 2.32
C ARG A 148 -24.77 -2.56 1.04
N ARG A 149 -25.20 -3.27 -0.01
CA ARG A 149 -24.65 -3.06 -1.35
C ARG A 149 -24.87 -1.60 -1.77
N PRO A 150 -23.82 -0.87 -2.15
CA PRO A 150 -23.93 0.52 -2.59
C PRO A 150 -24.76 0.62 -3.87
N ARG A 151 -25.34 1.81 -4.10
CA ARG A 151 -26.09 2.12 -5.31
C ARG A 151 -25.13 2.11 -6.51
N ALA A 152 -25.62 1.71 -7.69
CA ALA A 152 -24.81 1.82 -8.89
C ALA A 152 -24.61 3.31 -9.25
N GLY A 153 -23.36 3.74 -9.35
CA GLY A 153 -23.01 5.13 -9.70
C GLY A 153 -22.95 6.10 -8.51
N SER A 154 -23.05 5.59 -7.28
CA SER A 154 -22.65 6.31 -6.07
C SER A 154 -21.18 6.09 -5.75
#